data_AF-A0A524P6F6-F1
#
_entry.id   AF-A0A524P6F6-F1
#
_cell.length_a   1.000
_cell.length_b   1.000
_cell.length_c   1.000
_cell.angle_alpha   90.00
_cell.angle_beta   90.00
_cell.angle_gamma   90.00
#
_symmetry.space_group_name_H-M   'P 1'
#
loop_
_entity.id
_entity.type
_entity.pdbx_description
1 polymer ?
#
loop_
_entity_poly.entity_id
_entity_poly.type
_entity_poly.pdbx_seq_one_letter_code
_entity_poly.pdbx_strand_id
1 'polypeptide(L)'
;MVLCSSCKMDSSQAEIERIDDNLICHSCLFQGNRPYGIYPIGFIENNLSLSENLHMEGDREQISKVVLLQSQKPFLYKLEEESHIVVVFYFHIQRPIRSKFNRSLDQKEVGVFASRTPDRLSRIGITEVELIKIDGTTLYVKGLYAVNESPVLDIKLGGLSLKN
;
A
#
# COMPACT_ATOMS: atom_id res chain seq x y z
N MET A 1 -21.32 -5.83 16.45
CA MET A 1 -20.45 -5.15 17.42
C MET A 1 -19.40 -6.14 17.89
N VAL A 2 -18.20 -5.66 18.23
CA VAL A 2 -17.07 -6.49 18.64
C VAL A 2 -16.43 -5.90 19.88
N LEU A 3 -16.10 -6.75 20.84
CA LEU A 3 -15.51 -6.35 22.12
C LEU A 3 -14.01 -6.05 21.96
N CYS A 4 -13.58 -4.85 22.38
CA CYS A 4 -12.17 -4.49 22.39
C CYS A 4 -11.42 -5.23 23.51
N SER A 5 -10.31 -5.91 23.18
CA SER A 5 -9.44 -6.58 24.14
C SER A 5 -8.82 -5.61 25.16
N SER A 6 -8.63 -4.32 24.80
CA SER A 6 -8.00 -3.32 25.66
C SER A 6 -8.98 -2.65 26.63
N CYS A 7 -10.03 -1.99 26.15
CA CYS A 7 -10.95 -1.24 27.00
C CYS A 7 -12.22 -2.01 27.41
N LYS A 8 -12.44 -3.21 26.86
CA LYS A 8 -13.64 -4.03 27.10
C LYS A 8 -14.96 -3.32 26.73
N MET A 9 -14.89 -2.32 25.85
CA MET A 9 -16.07 -1.68 25.27
C MET A 9 -16.41 -2.29 23.92
N ASP A 10 -17.69 -2.26 23.56
CA ASP A 10 -18.16 -2.59 22.23
C ASP A 10 -17.73 -1.53 21.20
N SER A 11 -17.33 -2.00 20.03
CA SER A 11 -16.99 -1.15 18.88
C SER A 11 -17.60 -1.73 17.60
N SER A 12 -17.75 -0.87 16.59
CA SER A 12 -18.16 -1.30 15.26
C SER A 12 -17.06 -2.18 14.64
N GLN A 13 -17.43 -3.10 13.75
CA GLN A 13 -16.43 -3.91 13.02
C GLN A 13 -15.51 -3.04 12.13
N ALA A 14 -15.98 -1.88 11.70
CA ALA A 14 -15.22 -0.93 10.90
C ALA A 14 -14.17 -0.15 11.72
N GLU A 15 -14.26 -0.17 13.05
CA GLU A 15 -13.39 0.56 13.97
C GLU A 15 -12.54 -0.35 14.84
N ILE A 16 -12.30 -1.58 14.37
CA ILE A 16 -11.51 -2.57 15.10
C ILE A 16 -10.42 -3.15 14.21
N GLU A 17 -9.23 -3.29 14.78
CA GLU A 17 -8.09 -3.92 14.14
C GLU A 17 -7.74 -5.22 14.87
N ARG A 18 -7.36 -6.25 14.10
CA ARG A 18 -6.86 -7.51 14.65
C ARG A 18 -5.34 -7.47 14.70
N ILE A 19 -4.79 -7.43 15.91
CA ILE A 19 -3.34 -7.35 16.18
C ILE A 19 -2.95 -8.46 17.14
N ASP A 20 -2.05 -9.36 16.74
CA ASP A 20 -1.61 -10.51 17.56
C ASP A 20 -2.79 -11.29 18.18
N ASP A 21 -3.77 -11.63 17.35
CA ASP A 21 -5.03 -12.31 17.71
C ASP A 21 -5.95 -11.52 18.66
N ASN A 22 -5.56 -10.32 19.09
CA ASN A 22 -6.39 -9.41 19.87
C ASN A 22 -7.18 -8.48 18.96
N LEU A 23 -8.38 -8.10 19.41
CA LEU A 23 -9.25 -7.15 18.71
C LEU A 23 -9.14 -5.80 19.42
N ILE A 24 -8.53 -4.81 18.79
CA ILE A 24 -8.26 -3.50 19.41
C ILE A 24 -9.06 -2.43 18.68
N CYS A 25 -9.91 -1.69 19.39
CA CYS A 25 -10.68 -0.60 18.78
C CYS A 25 -9.77 0.60 18.45
N HIS A 26 -10.15 1.37 17.44
CA HIS A 26 -9.41 2.54 16.96
C HIS A 26 -9.16 3.57 18.05
N SER A 27 -10.10 3.77 18.98
CA SER A 27 -9.90 4.70 20.10
C SER A 27 -8.73 4.28 21.00
N CYS A 28 -8.61 2.99 21.34
CA CYS A 28 -7.47 2.49 22.11
C CYS A 28 -6.18 2.51 21.29
N LEU A 29 -6.25 2.08 20.03
CA LEU A 29 -5.08 1.92 19.17
C LEU A 29 -4.45 3.26 18.77
N PHE A 30 -5.28 4.23 18.39
CA PHE A 30 -4.87 5.55 17.92
C PHE A 30 -5.07 6.64 18.97
N GLN A 31 -5.36 6.27 20.23
CA GLN A 31 -5.50 7.19 21.36
C GLN A 31 -6.52 8.31 21.11
N GLY A 32 -7.64 7.98 20.48
CA GLY A 32 -8.71 8.92 20.16
C GLY A 32 -8.40 9.94 19.05
N ASN A 33 -7.25 9.85 18.38
CA ASN A 33 -6.93 10.72 17.25
C ASN A 33 -7.84 10.43 16.05
N ARG A 34 -8.24 11.49 15.34
CA ARG A 34 -9.08 11.37 14.13
C ARG A 34 -8.23 10.90 12.94
N PRO A 35 -8.77 10.03 12.07
CA PRO A 35 -8.08 9.65 10.85
C PRO A 35 -8.05 10.80 9.85
N TYR A 36 -7.06 10.77 8.95
CA TYR A 36 -6.99 11.66 7.79
C TYR A 36 -7.63 10.98 6.59
N GLY A 37 -8.51 11.69 5.88
CA GLY A 37 -9.09 11.22 4.63
C GLY A 37 -8.08 11.32 3.49
N ILE A 38 -7.90 10.23 2.75
CA ILE A 38 -7.06 10.17 1.55
C ILE A 38 -7.91 9.59 0.42
N TYR A 39 -8.01 10.31 -0.69
CA TYR A 39 -8.75 9.86 -1.87
C TYR A 39 -7.81 9.15 -2.84
N PRO A 40 -8.25 8.03 -3.47
CA PRO A 40 -7.49 7.45 -4.55
C PRO A 40 -7.49 8.38 -5.77
N ILE A 41 -6.32 8.57 -6.37
CA ILE A 41 -6.11 9.34 -7.60
C ILE A 41 -6.11 8.46 -8.85
N GLY A 42 -6.19 7.14 -8.66
CA GLY A 42 -6.16 6.14 -9.71
C GLY A 42 -6.16 4.73 -9.14
N PHE A 43 -6.00 3.74 -10.03
CA PHE A 43 -5.94 2.33 -9.68
C PHE A 43 -4.87 1.63 -10.51
N ILE A 44 -4.37 0.52 -9.98
CA ILE A 44 -3.40 -0.32 -10.66
C ILE A 44 -4.13 -1.35 -11.53
N GLU A 45 -3.66 -1.53 -12.76
CA GLU A 45 -4.09 -2.60 -13.66
C GLU A 45 -2.88 -3.46 -14.04
N ASN A 46 -2.87 -4.73 -13.63
CA ASN A 46 -1.84 -5.72 -13.94
C ASN A 46 -2.35 -7.17 -13.70
N ASN A 47 -1.47 -8.16 -13.91
CA ASN A 47 -1.78 -9.56 -13.67
C ASN A 47 -1.25 -10.08 -12.31
N LEU A 48 -1.03 -9.20 -11.33
CA LEU A 48 -0.58 -9.60 -10.00
C LEU A 48 -1.78 -9.85 -9.09
N SER A 49 -1.85 -11.02 -8.48
CA SER A 49 -2.93 -11.43 -7.58
C SER A 49 -2.37 -11.90 -6.23
N LEU A 50 -3.25 -12.09 -5.26
CA LEU A 50 -2.92 -12.80 -4.02
C LEU A 50 -3.52 -14.20 -4.06
N SER A 51 -2.70 -15.19 -3.72
CA SER A 51 -3.15 -16.54 -3.46
C SER A 51 -3.95 -16.63 -2.15
N GLU A 52 -4.57 -17.78 -1.90
CA GLU A 52 -5.27 -18.07 -0.64
C GLU A 52 -4.38 -17.89 0.59
N ASN A 53 -3.09 -18.18 0.44
CA ASN A 53 -2.07 -18.02 1.49
C ASN A 53 -1.45 -16.60 1.50
N LEU A 54 -2.08 -15.64 0.82
CA LEU A 54 -1.67 -14.23 0.80
C LEU A 54 -0.27 -13.98 0.21
N HIS A 55 0.25 -14.94 -0.57
CA HIS A 55 1.45 -14.77 -1.38
C HIS A 55 1.09 -14.11 -2.71
N MET A 56 1.93 -13.19 -3.17
CA MET A 56 1.70 -12.54 -4.45
C MET A 56 2.12 -13.46 -5.60
N GLU A 57 1.22 -13.64 -6.56
CA GLU A 57 1.40 -14.45 -7.76
C GLU A 57 1.41 -13.57 -9.02
N GLY A 58 1.96 -14.10 -10.11
CA GLY A 58 2.11 -13.41 -11.38
C GLY A 58 3.53 -12.98 -11.70
N ASP A 59 3.74 -12.53 -12.93
CA ASP A 59 5.05 -12.07 -13.41
C ASP A 59 5.39 -10.70 -12.80
N ARG A 60 6.47 -10.66 -12.02
CA ARG A 60 6.94 -9.44 -11.35
C ARG A 60 7.66 -8.48 -12.29
N GLU A 61 8.14 -8.97 -13.43
CA GLU A 61 8.84 -8.17 -14.44
C GLU A 61 7.88 -7.57 -15.48
N GLN A 62 6.58 -7.87 -15.38
CA GLN A 62 5.56 -7.35 -16.29
C GLN A 62 5.47 -5.82 -16.24
N ILE A 63 5.01 -5.24 -17.34
CA ILE A 63 4.59 -3.84 -17.35
C ILE A 63 3.23 -3.74 -16.65
N SER A 64 3.19 -3.00 -15.54
CA SER A 64 1.95 -2.63 -14.87
C SER A 64 1.46 -1.28 -15.39
N LYS A 65 0.16 -1.04 -15.29
CA LYS A 65 -0.43 0.27 -15.56
C LYS A 65 -0.87 0.93 -14.27
N VAL A 66 -0.49 2.19 -14.09
CA VAL A 66 -1.11 3.09 -13.11
C VAL A 66 -2.13 3.93 -13.88
N VAL A 67 -3.41 3.59 -13.73
CA VAL A 67 -4.52 4.24 -14.43
C VAL A 67 -5.06 5.34 -13.53
N LEU A 68 -4.67 6.59 -13.79
CA LEU A 68 -5.15 7.73 -13.02
C LEU A 68 -6.53 8.19 -13.49
N LEU A 69 -7.28 8.77 -12.56
CA LEU A 69 -8.56 9.41 -12.86
C LEU A 69 -8.36 10.55 -13.86
N GLN A 70 -9.36 10.79 -14.71
CA GLN A 70 -9.28 11.84 -15.74
C GLN A 70 -8.99 13.23 -15.18
N SER A 71 -9.48 13.52 -13.96
CA SER A 71 -9.22 14.76 -13.23
C SER A 71 -7.74 14.98 -12.89
N GLN A 72 -6.90 13.94 -12.98
CA GLN A 72 -5.48 14.04 -12.64
C GLN A 72 -4.60 14.50 -13.82
N LYS A 73 -5.15 14.54 -15.04
CA LYS A 73 -4.39 14.91 -16.25
C LYS A 73 -3.54 16.19 -16.11
N PRO A 74 -4.05 17.30 -15.52
CA PRO A 74 -3.25 18.53 -15.37
C PRO A 74 -2.00 18.36 -14.49
N PHE A 75 -1.98 17.38 -13.58
CA PHE A 75 -0.86 17.16 -12.66
C PHE A 75 0.29 16.35 -13.28
N LEU A 76 0.15 15.90 -14.53
CA LEU A 76 1.16 15.10 -15.24
C LEU A 76 2.17 15.95 -16.02
N TYR A 77 2.09 17.28 -15.94
CA TYR A 77 2.96 18.17 -16.69
C TYR A 77 4.44 17.85 -16.46
N LYS A 78 5.17 17.55 -17.55
CA LYS A 78 6.59 17.18 -17.60
C LYS A 78 6.96 15.84 -16.94
N LEU A 79 6.00 15.05 -16.49
CA LEU A 79 6.31 13.76 -15.89
C LEU A 79 6.94 12.78 -16.91
N GLU A 80 6.61 12.95 -18.19
CA GLU A 80 7.21 12.21 -19.31
C GLU A 80 8.72 12.47 -19.50
N GLU A 81 9.27 13.54 -18.92
CA GLU A 81 10.71 13.83 -18.94
C GLU A 81 11.48 12.98 -17.92
N GLU A 82 10.77 12.30 -17.01
CA GLU A 82 11.36 11.51 -15.91
C GLU A 82 11.47 10.03 -16.25
N SER A 83 12.57 9.40 -15.83
CA SER A 83 12.80 7.96 -16.03
C SER A 83 12.23 7.09 -14.92
N HIS A 84 12.07 7.64 -13.71
CA HIS A 84 11.62 6.91 -12.53
C HIS A 84 10.65 7.75 -11.72
N ILE A 85 9.67 7.07 -11.13
CA ILE A 85 8.69 7.66 -10.23
C ILE A 85 8.52 6.77 -8.99
N VAL A 86 8.06 7.36 -7.90
CA VAL A 86 7.59 6.64 -6.72
C VAL A 86 6.07 6.59 -6.76
N VAL A 87 5.52 5.38 -6.76
CA VAL A 87 4.08 5.14 -6.64
C VAL A 87 3.75 4.86 -5.18
N VAL A 88 2.86 5.67 -4.62
CA VAL A 88 2.27 5.44 -3.29
C VAL A 88 0.89 4.87 -3.48
N PHE A 89 0.62 3.71 -2.89
CA PHE A 89 -0.64 2.98 -3.10
C PHE A 89 -1.14 2.36 -1.80
N TYR A 90 -2.38 1.87 -1.81
CA TYR A 90 -3.04 1.29 -0.65
C TYR A 90 -3.16 -0.24 -0.76
N PHE A 91 -2.81 -0.95 0.30
CA PHE A 91 -3.08 -2.38 0.44
C PHE A 91 -4.55 -2.59 0.80
N HIS A 92 -5.40 -2.62 -0.22
CA HIS A 92 -6.86 -2.72 -0.09
C HIS A 92 -7.34 -4.08 0.43
N ILE A 93 -6.53 -5.14 0.31
CA ILE A 93 -6.85 -6.48 0.79
C ILE A 93 -6.47 -6.58 2.27
N GLN A 94 -7.47 -6.81 3.12
CA GLN A 94 -7.29 -6.88 4.57
C GLN A 94 -6.56 -8.16 4.99
N ARG A 95 -5.61 -8.00 5.93
CA ARG A 95 -4.81 -9.10 6.48
C ARG A 95 -4.61 -8.89 7.99
N PRO A 96 -4.53 -9.95 8.81
CA PRO A 96 -4.22 -9.81 10.24
C PRO A 96 -2.84 -9.17 10.46
N ILE A 97 -2.75 -8.26 11.43
CA ILE A 97 -1.48 -7.62 11.76
C ILE A 97 -0.78 -8.42 12.86
N ARG A 98 0.50 -8.73 12.66
CA ARG A 98 1.39 -9.27 13.70
C ARG A 98 2.35 -8.20 14.13
N SER A 99 2.44 -7.90 15.43
CA SER A 99 3.36 -6.85 15.91
C SER A 99 4.82 -7.25 15.73
N LYS A 100 5.12 -8.55 15.85
CA LYS A 100 6.45 -9.15 15.65
C LYS A 100 6.36 -10.38 14.75
N PHE A 101 7.36 -10.56 13.88
CA PHE A 101 7.46 -11.70 12.97
C PHE A 101 8.87 -11.79 12.37
N ASN A 102 9.20 -12.93 11.76
CA ASN A 102 10.42 -13.08 10.98
C ASN A 102 10.25 -12.44 9.60
N ARG A 103 11.00 -11.36 9.31
CA ARG A 103 10.87 -10.69 8.01
C ARG A 103 11.41 -11.56 6.88
N SER A 104 10.76 -11.49 5.72
CA SER A 104 11.10 -12.30 4.55
C SER A 104 12.55 -12.12 4.06
N LEU A 105 13.11 -10.92 4.22
CA LEU A 105 14.42 -10.55 3.67
C LEU A 105 15.59 -11.35 4.25
N ASP A 106 15.61 -11.58 5.57
CA ASP A 106 16.75 -12.19 6.28
C ASP A 106 16.34 -13.06 7.47
N GLN A 107 15.05 -13.36 7.61
CA GLN A 107 14.47 -14.15 8.71
C GLN A 107 14.69 -13.57 10.12
N LYS A 108 15.15 -12.32 10.24
CA LYS A 108 15.28 -11.66 11.54
C LYS A 108 13.90 -11.41 12.14
N GLU A 109 13.71 -11.76 13.41
CA GLU A 109 12.53 -11.37 14.17
C GLU A 109 12.55 -9.84 14.37
N VAL A 110 11.53 -9.16 13.84
CA VAL A 110 11.42 -7.70 13.85
C VAL A 110 9.99 -7.25 14.11
N GLY A 111 9.82 -5.99 14.50
CA GLY A 111 8.50 -5.36 14.52
C GLY A 111 8.05 -4.88 13.13
N VAL A 112 6.74 -4.62 12.97
CA VAL A 112 6.13 -4.14 11.70
C VAL A 112 6.92 -3.00 11.06
N PHE A 113 7.36 -2.00 11.84
CA PHE A 113 8.06 -0.83 11.33
C PHE A 113 9.53 -1.06 10.94
N ALA A 114 10.11 -2.20 11.31
CA ALA A 114 11.45 -2.62 10.87
C ALA A 114 11.40 -3.59 9.67
N SER A 115 10.30 -3.54 8.92
CA SER A 115 10.00 -4.38 7.76
C SER A 115 9.27 -3.59 6.67
N ARG A 116 8.92 -4.27 5.57
CA ARG A 116 8.04 -3.76 4.51
C ARG A 116 6.78 -4.63 4.33
N THR A 117 6.33 -5.30 5.39
CA THR A 117 5.11 -6.12 5.30
C THR A 117 3.89 -5.28 4.88
N PRO A 118 2.99 -5.78 4.03
CA PRO A 118 1.69 -5.14 3.80
C PRO A 118 0.80 -5.16 5.05
N ASP A 119 1.07 -6.07 6.00
CA ASP A 119 0.28 -6.29 7.22
C ASP A 119 0.57 -5.21 8.27
N ARG A 120 0.19 -3.96 7.98
CA ARG A 120 0.54 -2.77 8.77
C ARG A 120 -0.61 -1.78 8.89
N LEU A 121 -0.62 -1.00 9.96
CA LEU A 121 -1.73 -0.11 10.35
C LEU A 121 -2.20 0.85 9.24
N SER A 122 -1.29 1.62 8.63
CA SER A 122 -1.68 2.59 7.60
C SER A 122 -2.00 1.95 6.25
N ARG A 123 -1.59 0.69 6.04
CA ARG A 123 -1.77 -0.06 4.78
C ARG A 123 -1.25 0.67 3.53
N ILE A 124 -0.16 1.44 3.68
CA ILE A 124 0.47 2.17 2.56
C ILE A 124 1.66 1.39 2.02
N GLY A 125 1.65 1.18 0.71
CA GLY A 125 2.76 0.69 -0.10
C GLY A 125 3.48 1.85 -0.80
N ILE A 126 4.78 1.71 -0.97
CA ILE A 126 5.64 2.70 -1.64
C ILE A 126 6.63 1.91 -2.49
N THR A 127 6.63 2.16 -3.79
CA THR A 127 7.52 1.48 -4.73
C THR A 127 8.07 2.50 -5.72
N GLU A 128 9.40 2.55 -5.85
CA GLU A 128 10.05 3.22 -6.98
C GLU A 128 9.99 2.31 -8.20
N VAL A 129 9.59 2.87 -9.33
CA VAL A 129 9.36 2.15 -10.59
C VAL A 129 9.98 2.91 -11.75
N GLU A 130 10.37 2.17 -12.78
CA GLU A 130 10.76 2.73 -14.07
C GLU A 130 9.50 3.22 -14.81
N LEU A 131 9.51 4.46 -15.28
CA LEU A 131 8.44 5.02 -16.11
C LEU A 131 8.75 4.74 -17.58
N ILE A 132 7.93 3.89 -18.21
CA ILE A 132 8.14 3.44 -19.59
C ILE A 132 7.53 4.42 -20.59
N LYS A 133 6.28 4.82 -20.33
CA LYS A 133 5.55 5.81 -21.13
C LYS A 133 4.30 6.32 -20.40
N ILE A 134 3.77 7.44 -20.88
CA ILE A 134 2.47 7.97 -20.49
C ILE A 134 1.53 7.97 -21.71
N ASP A 135 0.31 7.48 -21.53
CA ASP A 135 -0.77 7.53 -22.53
C ASP A 135 -2.04 8.08 -21.88
N GLY A 136 -2.40 9.34 -22.19
CA GLY A 136 -3.47 10.05 -21.53
C GLY A 136 -3.22 10.22 -20.02
N THR A 137 -3.96 9.48 -19.19
CA THR A 137 -3.77 9.43 -17.73
C THR A 137 -3.22 8.08 -17.25
N THR A 138 -2.76 7.23 -18.17
CA THR A 138 -2.21 5.92 -17.86
C THR A 138 -0.69 5.96 -17.91
N LEU A 139 -0.04 5.64 -16.80
CA LEU A 139 1.41 5.47 -16.75
C LEU A 139 1.74 3.98 -16.86
N TYR A 140 2.59 3.64 -17.82
CA TYR A 140 3.12 2.29 -17.98
C TYR A 140 4.43 2.21 -17.22
N VAL A 141 4.52 1.28 -16.28
CA VAL A 141 5.64 1.23 -15.34
C VAL A 141 6.19 -0.20 -15.19
N LYS A 142 7.49 -0.30 -14.90
CA LYS A 142 8.16 -1.57 -14.60
C LYS A 142 8.69 -1.58 -13.16
N GLY A 143 8.59 -2.73 -12.50
CA GLY A 143 9.03 -2.91 -11.10
C GLY A 143 7.97 -2.60 -10.05
N LEU A 144 6.70 -2.40 -10.45
CA LEU A 144 5.61 -2.13 -9.51
C LEU A 144 5.16 -3.41 -8.79
N TYR A 145 5.42 -3.46 -7.48
CA TYR A 145 5.00 -4.57 -6.62
C TYR A 145 3.66 -4.27 -5.93
N ALA A 146 2.55 -4.40 -6.66
CA ALA A 146 1.22 -4.15 -6.14
C ALA A 146 0.18 -5.05 -6.82
N VAL A 147 -0.79 -5.51 -6.04
CA VAL A 147 -1.90 -6.36 -6.53
C VAL A 147 -2.78 -5.55 -7.47
N ASN A 148 -3.34 -6.20 -8.48
CA ASN A 148 -4.33 -5.61 -9.37
C ASN A 148 -5.45 -4.90 -8.57
N GLU A 149 -5.98 -3.81 -9.12
CA GLU A 149 -7.01 -2.95 -8.51
C GLU A 149 -6.57 -2.19 -7.25
N SER A 150 -5.29 -2.27 -6.87
CA SER A 150 -4.79 -1.48 -5.74
C SER A 150 -4.99 0.01 -5.98
N PRO A 151 -5.60 0.75 -5.03
CA PRO A 151 -5.80 2.19 -5.15
C PRO A 151 -4.46 2.93 -5.10
N VAL A 152 -4.25 3.85 -6.03
CA VAL A 152 -3.10 4.75 -6.05
C VAL A 152 -3.45 6.00 -5.27
N LEU A 153 -2.60 6.36 -4.31
CA LEU A 153 -2.79 7.49 -3.41
C LEU A 153 -1.99 8.71 -3.85
N ASP A 154 -0.79 8.51 -4.41
CA ASP A 154 0.10 9.60 -4.80
C ASP A 154 1.18 9.12 -5.78
N ILE A 155 1.79 10.07 -6.50
CA ILE A 155 2.97 9.86 -7.36
C ILE A 155 4.02 10.92 -7.01
N LYS A 156 5.28 10.51 -6.87
CA LYS A 156 6.42 11.41 -6.64
C LYS A 156 7.53 11.14 -7.64
N LEU A 157 8.43 12.12 -7.77
CA LEU A 157 9.68 11.94 -8.52
C LEU A 157 10.49 10.77 -7.91
N GLY A 158 11.02 9.92 -8.79
CA GLY A 158 11.94 8.82 -8.44
C GLY A 158 13.36 9.29 -8.13
N GLY A 159 14.29 8.36 -7.98
CA GLY A 159 15.67 8.68 -7.61
C GLY A 159 15.93 8.67 -6.11
N LEU A 160 15.16 7.88 -5.33
CA LEU A 160 15.52 7.60 -3.94
C LEU A 160 16.79 6.74 -3.83
N SER A 161 17.35 6.28 -4.96
CA SER A 161 18.80 6.09 -5.10
C SER A 161 19.51 7.45 -5.15
N LEU A 162 19.42 8.22 -4.06
CA LEU A 162 20.43 9.22 -3.77
C LEU A 162 21.74 8.45 -3.63
N LYS A 163 22.62 8.66 -4.61
CA LYS A 163 24.01 8.22 -4.59
C LYS A 163 24.58 8.42 -3.18
N ASN A 164 24.92 7.32 -2.52
CA ASN A 164 26.05 7.31 -1.60
C ASN A 164 27.26 6.87 -2.40
#